data_AF-A0AAW0VCS5-F1
#
_entry.id   AF-A0AAW0VCS5-F1
#
_cell.length_a   1.000
_cell.length_b   1.000
_cell.length_c   1.000
_cell.angle_alpha   90.00
_cell.angle_beta   90.00
_cell.angle_gamma   90.00
#
_symmetry.space_group_name_H-M   'P 1'
#
loop_
_entity.id
_entity.type
_entity.pdbx_description
1 polymer ?
#
loop_
_entity_poly.entity_id
_entity_poly.type
_entity_poly.pdbx_seq_one_letter_code
_entity_poly.pdbx_strand_id
1 'polypeptide(L)'
;MPPRRNKKPLPKHEDESLSEEVDDDTEDTIIAKPSVKRSKPDLAVQWIDKYEPKRVEEVCINPKKLKEVGELIESMIFQRSDCRLLVLTGPAGCSKSTCVKLLAKKYLAEFHSSHITLSKSTDGNIVEYCDSNLEETHQKDHFRDFLDGCKFLVGGNLSLILIEDLPNVFHSDTLASFRIALRDWIFADKPLTLPPVVLCLSEVEMTQSLEPGRKAYYNIDNNLTVETLLGKDLLYSGSAQGLVRRIKFLPIAKTFMKKTLNRIVACEVRVFSKFNKGTLNGFINSMADSGDIRSSICNLQFWSLFPQMPLVQGDPQISLFHAVGKIVHSSSKYQDLDDDQSDALSIKTVADAYSNFSLLYLALLENYQIVNGGEFDIDIASCVVDALSINDTLNDIQESREYGIMAVRANLRRVKVKTSRTHPMKFPRHFKTIRESSRVQREVSDYVRYITRMQLSFRQANLVYGCLLPRIYNSFKYKLLNGRTRFSYNRLGGSFSPVIADDELPVMENEHEFDSREDDQFKADIQQAIMEDSAVQPDENQSDLSDAISESGVDTDEDLNDTLDEGLISSFKKPMLRGKVREAEDISDDPELDMLVSQGML
;
A
#
# COMPACT_ATOMS: atom_id res chain seq x y z
N MET A 1 -69.63 28.75 -0.40
CA MET A 1 -70.36 27.46 -0.32
C MET A 1 -70.00 26.66 -1.56
N PRO A 2 -69.45 25.45 -1.44
CA PRO A 2 -70.09 24.25 -0.86
C PRO A 2 -69.42 23.73 0.44
N PRO A 3 -69.95 22.66 1.06
CA PRO A 3 -69.80 22.39 2.49
C PRO A 3 -68.87 21.21 2.89
N ARG A 4 -68.26 21.42 4.08
CA ARG A 4 -68.06 20.53 5.25
C ARG A 4 -67.50 19.09 5.09
N ARG A 5 -66.23 18.99 5.51
CA ARG A 5 -65.55 17.85 6.19
C ARG A 5 -66.30 17.40 7.47
N ASN A 6 -66.37 16.08 7.70
CA ASN A 6 -66.52 15.43 9.01
C ASN A 6 -65.46 14.30 9.09
N LYS A 7 -64.40 14.44 9.89
CA LYS A 7 -64.23 13.93 11.27
C LYS A 7 -64.46 12.41 11.42
N LYS A 8 -63.36 11.65 11.48
CA LYS A 8 -63.26 10.37 12.20
C LYS A 8 -62.69 10.64 13.60
N PRO A 9 -63.16 9.97 14.65
CA PRO A 9 -62.40 9.77 15.88
C PRO A 9 -61.83 8.33 15.97
N LEU A 10 -60.64 8.23 16.53
CA LEU A 10 -60.06 7.06 17.24
C LEU A 10 -60.29 7.27 18.76
N PRO A 11 -59.95 6.36 19.71
CA PRO A 11 -59.59 4.93 19.64
C PRO A 11 -60.34 4.07 20.72
N LYS A 12 -60.11 2.75 20.75
CA LYS A 12 -60.10 1.96 22.00
C LYS A 12 -59.01 0.88 21.93
N HIS A 13 -58.09 0.92 22.89
CA HIS A 13 -57.21 -0.17 23.31
C HIS A 13 -58.03 -1.26 23.98
N GLU A 14 -57.65 -2.54 23.83
CA GLU A 14 -57.34 -3.48 24.93
C GLU A 14 -56.31 -4.51 24.42
N ASP A 15 -55.33 -4.82 25.27
CA ASP A 15 -54.27 -5.81 25.11
C ASP A 15 -54.80 -7.24 25.34
N GLU A 16 -54.17 -8.26 24.76
CA GLU A 16 -53.74 -9.50 25.45
C GLU A 16 -53.09 -10.54 24.51
N SER A 17 -51.84 -10.90 24.86
CA SER A 17 -51.23 -12.23 24.98
C SER A 17 -51.39 -13.35 23.91
N LEU A 18 -50.21 -13.75 23.38
CA LEU A 18 -49.66 -15.11 23.14
C LEU A 18 -50.60 -16.31 22.81
N SER A 19 -50.40 -16.94 21.64
CA SER A 19 -49.99 -18.37 21.53
C SER A 19 -49.79 -18.83 20.08
N GLU A 20 -48.87 -19.76 19.91
CA GLU A 20 -48.59 -20.58 18.73
C GLU A 20 -49.83 -21.38 18.28
N GLU A 21 -49.97 -21.64 16.98
CA GLU A 21 -50.18 -22.99 16.42
C GLU A 21 -50.25 -22.98 14.89
N VAL A 22 -49.71 -24.07 14.33
CA VAL A 22 -49.62 -24.45 12.93
C VAL A 22 -50.91 -25.17 12.54
N ASP A 23 -51.49 -24.91 11.37
CA ASP A 23 -51.90 -25.94 10.40
C ASP A 23 -52.65 -25.39 9.18
N ASP A 24 -52.11 -25.82 8.04
CA ASP A 24 -52.65 -26.23 6.74
C ASP A 24 -53.97 -25.75 6.11
N ASP A 25 -53.82 -25.56 4.79
CA ASP A 25 -54.78 -25.77 3.71
C ASP A 25 -56.06 -24.92 3.59
N THR A 26 -56.02 -23.97 2.65
CA THR A 26 -57.08 -23.90 1.62
C THR A 26 -56.57 -23.27 0.32
N GLU A 27 -56.52 -24.08 -0.73
CA GLU A 27 -56.38 -23.64 -2.12
C GLU A 27 -57.55 -22.75 -2.52
N ASP A 28 -57.28 -21.51 -2.92
CA ASP A 28 -58.21 -20.73 -3.73
C ASP A 28 -57.50 -20.18 -4.97
N THR A 29 -58.01 -20.64 -6.11
CA THR A 29 -57.43 -20.52 -7.44
C THR A 29 -57.69 -19.14 -8.02
N ILE A 30 -56.71 -18.23 -7.93
CA ILE A 30 -56.74 -16.99 -8.72
C ILE A 30 -56.13 -17.28 -10.10
N ILE A 31 -56.99 -17.41 -11.10
CA ILE A 31 -56.63 -17.54 -12.52
C ILE A 31 -55.88 -16.26 -12.97
N ALA A 32 -54.56 -16.32 -12.92
CA ALA A 32 -53.69 -15.33 -13.54
C ALA A 32 -53.56 -15.62 -15.05
N LYS A 33 -53.80 -14.59 -15.86
CA LYS A 33 -53.56 -14.57 -17.32
C LYS A 33 -52.15 -15.10 -17.65
N PRO A 34 -51.95 -15.78 -18.80
CA PRO A 34 -50.73 -16.52 -19.04
C PRO A 34 -49.54 -15.57 -19.08
N SER A 35 -48.68 -15.69 -18.07
CA SER A 35 -47.34 -15.12 -18.11
C SER A 35 -46.62 -15.74 -19.30
N VAL A 36 -46.20 -14.90 -20.25
CA VAL A 36 -45.26 -15.26 -21.29
C VAL A 36 -44.13 -16.04 -20.63
N LYS A 37 -43.99 -17.33 -20.95
CA LYS A 37 -42.91 -18.17 -20.44
C LYS A 37 -41.59 -17.47 -20.78
N ARG A 38 -40.99 -16.82 -19.77
CA ARG A 38 -39.64 -16.30 -19.87
C ARG A 38 -38.75 -17.51 -20.12
N SER A 39 -38.17 -17.62 -21.31
CA SER A 39 -37.01 -18.48 -21.50
C SER A 39 -35.97 -18.00 -20.49
N LYS A 40 -35.72 -18.80 -19.44
CA LYS A 40 -34.63 -18.50 -18.50
C LYS A 40 -33.36 -18.35 -19.34
N PRO A 41 -32.63 -17.22 -19.27
CA PRO A 41 -31.28 -17.18 -19.81
C PRO A 41 -30.51 -18.34 -19.16
N ASP A 42 -29.67 -19.00 -19.95
CA ASP A 42 -28.82 -20.08 -19.46
C ASP A 42 -27.85 -19.47 -18.44
N LEU A 43 -28.20 -19.59 -17.16
CA LEU A 43 -27.48 -19.04 -16.00
C LEU A 43 -26.36 -19.99 -15.53
N ALA A 44 -26.14 -21.11 -16.24
CA ALA A 44 -25.18 -22.12 -15.81
C ALA A 44 -23.71 -21.63 -15.85
N VAL A 45 -23.40 -20.62 -16.67
CA VAL A 45 -22.04 -20.10 -16.84
C VAL A 45 -22.05 -18.56 -16.78
N GLN A 46 -21.11 -17.98 -16.02
CA GLN A 46 -20.95 -16.53 -15.96
C GLN A 46 -20.45 -15.98 -17.30
N TRP A 47 -20.84 -14.76 -17.65
CA TRP A 47 -20.45 -14.16 -18.93
C TRP A 47 -18.95 -13.90 -19.01
N ILE A 48 -18.27 -13.73 -17.88
CA ILE A 48 -16.82 -13.60 -17.84
C ILE A 48 -16.11 -14.84 -18.37
N ASP A 49 -16.59 -16.03 -18.01
CA ASP A 49 -16.03 -17.30 -18.47
C ASP A 49 -16.51 -17.62 -19.89
N LYS A 50 -17.80 -17.41 -20.17
CA LYS A 50 -18.40 -17.69 -21.49
C LYS A 50 -17.75 -16.89 -22.62
N TYR A 51 -17.37 -15.64 -22.35
CA TYR A 51 -16.77 -14.72 -23.31
C TYR A 51 -15.28 -14.50 -23.09
N GLU A 52 -14.63 -15.40 -22.34
CA GLU A 52 -13.18 -15.38 -22.15
C GLU A 52 -12.47 -15.37 -23.52
N PRO A 53 -11.52 -14.43 -23.74
CA PRO A 53 -10.77 -14.35 -24.98
C PRO A 53 -9.99 -15.65 -25.26
N LYS A 54 -10.19 -16.23 -26.46
CA LYS A 54 -9.46 -17.44 -26.89
C LYS A 54 -8.26 -17.15 -27.78
N ARG A 55 -8.15 -15.90 -28.25
CA ARG A 55 -7.12 -15.44 -29.17
C ARG A 55 -6.58 -14.09 -28.73
N VAL A 56 -5.32 -13.85 -29.05
CA VAL A 56 -4.59 -12.63 -28.67
C VAL A 56 -5.30 -11.38 -29.17
N GLU A 57 -5.92 -11.42 -30.35
CA GLU A 57 -6.62 -10.28 -30.97
C GLU A 57 -7.94 -9.91 -30.28
N GLU A 58 -8.46 -10.80 -29.44
CA GLU A 58 -9.72 -10.60 -28.71
C GLU A 58 -9.52 -9.95 -27.33
N VAL A 59 -8.27 -9.85 -26.86
CA VAL A 59 -7.95 -9.26 -25.55
C VAL A 59 -8.34 -7.78 -25.55
N CYS A 60 -9.04 -7.35 -24.50
CA CYS A 60 -9.52 -5.98 -24.35
C CYS A 60 -8.38 -5.04 -23.89
N ILE A 61 -7.43 -4.76 -24.78
CA ILE A 61 -6.25 -3.95 -24.47
C ILE A 61 -5.82 -3.11 -25.69
N ASN A 62 -5.03 -2.06 -25.45
CA ASN A 62 -4.38 -1.30 -26.53
C ASN A 62 -3.43 -2.20 -27.35
N PRO A 63 -3.58 -2.30 -28.68
CA PRO A 63 -2.73 -3.14 -29.53
C PRO A 63 -1.22 -2.84 -29.41
N LYS A 64 -0.85 -1.58 -29.16
CA LYS A 64 0.57 -1.22 -28.94
C LYS A 64 1.12 -1.85 -27.65
N LYS A 65 0.32 -1.82 -26.58
CA LYS A 65 0.67 -2.42 -25.28
C LYS A 65 0.70 -3.95 -25.39
N LEU A 66 -0.23 -4.54 -26.14
CA LEU A 66 -0.25 -5.98 -26.42
C LEU A 66 1.02 -6.43 -27.15
N LYS A 67 1.44 -5.65 -28.16
CA LYS A 67 2.69 -5.90 -28.90
C LYS A 67 3.91 -5.79 -27.99
N GLU A 68 3.99 -4.75 -27.15
CA GLU A 68 5.06 -4.53 -26.17
C GLU A 68 5.21 -5.74 -25.21
N VAL A 69 4.10 -6.22 -24.65
CA VAL A 69 4.11 -7.40 -23.76
C VAL A 69 4.49 -8.67 -24.54
N GLY A 70 3.96 -8.83 -25.76
CA GLY A 70 4.26 -9.96 -26.63
C GLY A 70 5.74 -10.07 -27.00
N GLU A 71 6.37 -8.96 -27.39
CA GLU A 71 7.79 -8.92 -27.75
C GLU A 71 8.70 -9.31 -26.57
N LEU A 72 8.36 -8.89 -25.33
CA LEU A 72 9.12 -9.28 -24.14
C LEU A 72 8.93 -10.76 -23.78
N ILE A 73 7.68 -11.27 -23.79
CA ILE A 73 7.43 -12.69 -23.50
C ILE A 73 8.12 -13.57 -24.54
N GLU A 74 8.04 -13.20 -25.83
CA GLU A 74 8.74 -13.88 -26.91
C GLU A 74 10.25 -13.86 -26.69
N SER A 75 10.84 -12.69 -26.39
CA SER A 75 12.29 -12.59 -26.18
C SER A 75 12.78 -13.42 -24.99
N MET A 76 11.97 -13.53 -23.93
CA MET A 76 12.28 -14.35 -22.77
C MET A 76 12.19 -15.86 -23.10
N ILE A 77 11.14 -16.31 -23.79
CA ILE A 77 10.96 -17.72 -24.17
C ILE A 77 12.05 -18.20 -25.13
N PHE A 78 12.35 -17.41 -26.16
CA PHE A 78 13.38 -17.74 -27.15
C PHE A 78 14.81 -17.36 -26.71
N GLN A 79 15.00 -16.96 -25.45
CA GLN A 79 16.30 -16.59 -24.88
C GLN A 79 17.05 -15.52 -25.70
N ARG A 80 16.30 -14.58 -26.28
CA ARG A 80 16.82 -13.41 -27.01
C ARG A 80 17.05 -12.21 -26.10
N SER A 81 16.66 -12.32 -24.83
CA SER A 81 16.86 -11.31 -23.78
C SER A 81 17.35 -11.95 -22.49
N ASP A 82 18.21 -11.26 -21.75
CA ASP A 82 18.65 -11.65 -20.40
C ASP A 82 17.55 -11.46 -19.32
N CYS A 83 16.38 -10.92 -19.69
CA CYS A 83 15.26 -10.70 -18.77
C CYS A 83 14.77 -12.02 -18.16
N ARG A 84 14.76 -12.10 -16.82
CA ARG A 84 14.29 -13.26 -16.05
C ARG A 84 12.96 -13.02 -15.34
N LEU A 85 12.68 -11.78 -14.97
CA LEU A 85 11.42 -11.38 -14.33
C LEU A 85 10.74 -10.25 -15.12
N LEU A 86 9.55 -10.53 -15.63
CA LEU A 86 8.65 -9.52 -16.19
C LEU A 86 7.56 -9.19 -15.16
N VAL A 87 7.49 -7.94 -14.72
CA VAL A 87 6.50 -7.46 -13.76
C VAL A 87 5.41 -6.66 -14.48
N LEU A 88 4.19 -7.17 -14.48
CA LEU A 88 3.01 -6.48 -15.01
C LEU A 88 2.23 -5.84 -13.86
N THR A 89 2.11 -4.52 -13.89
CA THR A 89 1.44 -3.72 -12.85
C THR A 89 0.19 -3.06 -13.39
N GLY A 90 -0.77 -2.76 -12.52
CA GLY A 90 -1.94 -1.96 -12.89
C GLY A 90 -3.18 -2.37 -12.11
N PRO A 91 -4.33 -1.70 -12.33
CA PRO A 91 -5.55 -1.96 -11.59
C PRO A 91 -6.12 -3.36 -11.84
N ALA A 92 -7.03 -3.81 -10.99
CA ALA A 92 -7.77 -5.03 -11.22
C ALA A 92 -8.57 -4.95 -12.53
N GLY A 93 -8.71 -6.07 -13.24
CA GLY A 93 -9.57 -6.14 -14.41
C GLY A 93 -9.07 -5.38 -15.65
N CYS A 94 -7.77 -5.08 -15.74
CA CYS A 94 -7.14 -4.47 -16.93
C CYS A 94 -6.53 -5.49 -17.92
N SER A 95 -6.96 -6.76 -17.87
CA SER A 95 -6.52 -7.86 -18.76
C SER A 95 -5.07 -8.35 -18.64
N LYS A 96 -4.39 -8.14 -17.50
CA LYS A 96 -3.00 -8.64 -17.26
C LYS A 96 -2.86 -10.15 -17.45
N SER A 97 -3.55 -10.92 -16.60
CA SER A 97 -3.57 -12.40 -16.58
C SER A 97 -3.89 -12.99 -17.94
N THR A 98 -5.04 -12.61 -18.52
CA THR A 98 -5.50 -13.11 -19.82
C THR A 98 -4.51 -12.80 -20.95
N CYS A 99 -3.86 -11.62 -20.92
CA CYS A 99 -2.85 -11.25 -21.91
C CYS A 99 -1.63 -12.17 -21.83
N VAL A 100 -1.11 -12.43 -20.62
CA VAL A 100 0.04 -13.31 -20.42
C VAL A 100 -0.28 -14.72 -20.85
N LYS A 101 -1.41 -15.28 -20.37
CA LYS A 101 -1.79 -16.67 -20.66
C LYS A 101 -1.91 -16.95 -22.16
N LEU A 102 -2.54 -16.04 -22.91
CA LEU A 102 -2.69 -16.19 -24.38
C LEU A 102 -1.37 -16.02 -25.14
N LEU A 103 -0.54 -15.04 -24.76
CA LEU A 103 0.77 -14.82 -25.39
C LEU A 103 1.73 -15.97 -25.09
N ALA A 104 1.80 -16.41 -23.84
CA ALA A 104 2.62 -17.55 -23.42
C ALA A 104 2.20 -18.82 -24.16
N LYS A 105 0.89 -19.13 -24.21
CA LYS A 105 0.38 -20.29 -24.97
C LYS A 105 0.77 -20.24 -26.45
N LYS A 106 0.71 -19.06 -27.08
CA LYS A 106 1.11 -18.87 -28.48
C LYS A 106 2.61 -19.14 -28.68
N TYR A 107 3.47 -18.49 -27.90
CA TYR A 107 4.92 -18.55 -28.10
C TYR A 107 5.55 -19.85 -27.60
N LEU A 108 5.03 -20.46 -26.53
CA LEU A 108 5.45 -21.79 -26.09
C LEU A 108 5.11 -22.86 -27.13
N ALA A 109 3.93 -22.77 -27.76
CA ALA A 109 3.59 -23.69 -28.85
C ALA A 109 4.54 -23.54 -30.05
N GLU A 110 4.94 -22.31 -30.41
CA GLU A 110 5.94 -22.04 -31.45
C GLU A 110 7.34 -22.56 -31.07
N PHE A 111 7.74 -22.35 -29.82
CA PHE A 111 9.00 -22.83 -29.27
C PHE A 111 9.07 -24.37 -29.28
N HIS A 112 8.05 -25.06 -28.74
CA HIS A 112 8.02 -26.52 -28.73
C HIS A 112 7.96 -27.11 -30.14
N SER A 113 7.22 -26.48 -31.06
CA SER A 113 7.17 -26.92 -32.47
C SER A 113 8.52 -26.83 -33.19
N SER A 114 9.38 -25.89 -32.80
CA SER A 114 10.72 -25.73 -33.37
C SER A 114 11.79 -26.61 -32.69
N HIS A 115 11.52 -27.10 -31.48
CA HIS A 115 12.50 -27.86 -30.67
C HIS A 115 12.14 -29.34 -30.44
N ILE A 116 10.93 -29.80 -30.82
CA ILE A 116 10.46 -31.20 -30.63
C ILE A 116 9.84 -31.77 -31.92
N THR A 117 10.34 -32.92 -32.38
CA THR A 117 9.77 -33.72 -33.48
C THR A 117 8.95 -34.94 -33.04
N LEU A 118 8.84 -35.27 -31.74
CA LEU A 118 8.21 -36.52 -31.33
C LEU A 118 7.63 -36.56 -29.90
N SER A 119 6.61 -35.76 -29.60
CA SER A 119 5.58 -36.15 -28.61
C SER A 119 4.32 -35.32 -28.80
N LYS A 120 3.16 -36.00 -28.78
CA LYS A 120 1.85 -35.37 -28.85
C LYS A 120 1.49 -34.75 -27.50
N SER A 121 0.94 -33.54 -27.57
CA SER A 121 0.03 -32.89 -26.63
C SER A 121 0.44 -32.84 -25.16
N THR A 122 0.94 -31.68 -24.73
CA THR A 122 0.38 -30.99 -23.57
C THR A 122 0.21 -29.52 -23.95
N ASP A 123 -0.94 -28.93 -23.63
CA ASP A 123 -1.25 -27.51 -23.85
C ASP A 123 -0.07 -26.62 -23.39
N GLY A 124 0.20 -25.51 -24.07
CA GLY A 124 1.33 -24.61 -23.74
C GLY A 124 1.48 -24.38 -22.24
N ASN A 125 2.49 -25.02 -21.64
CA ASN A 125 2.54 -25.25 -20.20
C ASN A 125 2.89 -23.95 -19.48
N ILE A 126 1.87 -23.30 -18.93
CA ILE A 126 2.02 -22.21 -17.96
C ILE A 126 1.90 -22.87 -16.58
N VAL A 127 2.82 -22.53 -15.69
CA VAL A 127 2.79 -23.00 -14.29
C VAL A 127 2.44 -21.81 -13.41
N GLU A 128 1.31 -21.92 -12.73
CA GLU A 128 0.79 -20.86 -11.85
C GLU A 128 1.17 -21.14 -10.40
N TYR A 129 1.65 -20.12 -9.69
CA TYR A 129 1.82 -20.20 -8.24
C TYR A 129 0.47 -20.05 -7.56
N CYS A 130 0.15 -20.97 -6.64
CA CYS A 130 -0.98 -20.88 -5.73
C CYS A 130 -0.53 -21.26 -4.32
N ASP A 131 -0.77 -20.37 -3.36
CA ASP A 131 -0.34 -20.53 -1.95
C ASP A 131 -1.00 -21.75 -1.26
N SER A 132 -2.15 -22.20 -1.76
CA SER A 132 -2.94 -23.30 -1.19
C SER A 132 -2.43 -24.71 -1.52
N ASN A 133 -1.38 -24.87 -2.32
CA ASN A 133 -1.01 -26.18 -2.88
C ASN A 133 0.05 -26.96 -2.08
N LEU A 134 0.50 -26.46 -0.93
CA LEU A 134 1.62 -27.02 -0.16
C LEU A 134 1.23 -27.23 1.31
N GLU A 135 0.68 -28.41 1.64
CA GLU A 135 0.22 -28.73 3.01
C GLU A 135 1.37 -29.14 3.96
N GLU A 136 2.54 -29.53 3.44
CA GLU A 136 3.62 -30.16 4.23
C GLU A 136 4.82 -29.24 4.58
N THR A 137 4.86 -28.02 4.06
CA THR A 137 5.98 -27.08 4.29
C THR A 137 5.57 -25.89 5.16
N HIS A 138 6.53 -25.24 5.83
CA HIS A 138 6.27 -23.95 6.50
C HIS A 138 5.87 -22.88 5.48
N GLN A 139 4.83 -22.11 5.77
CA GLN A 139 4.25 -21.12 4.84
C GLN A 139 5.28 -20.13 4.25
N LYS A 140 6.31 -19.75 5.03
CA LYS A 140 7.37 -18.85 4.57
C LYS A 140 8.27 -19.44 3.47
N ASP A 141 8.32 -20.77 3.34
CA ASP A 141 9.20 -21.49 2.41
C ASP A 141 8.45 -21.99 1.15
N HIS A 142 7.11 -21.91 1.15
CA HIS A 142 6.24 -22.38 0.05
C HIS A 142 6.64 -21.84 -1.31
N PHE A 143 6.85 -20.53 -1.39
CA PHE A 143 7.22 -19.86 -2.63
C PHE A 143 8.61 -20.28 -3.12
N ARG A 144 9.56 -20.49 -2.20
CA ARG A 144 10.92 -20.93 -2.53
C ARG A 144 10.90 -22.35 -3.10
N ASP A 145 10.20 -23.27 -2.44
CA ASP A 145 10.07 -24.66 -2.88
C ASP A 145 9.40 -24.76 -4.24
N PHE A 146 8.35 -23.95 -4.47
CA PHE A 146 7.71 -23.85 -5.77
C PHE A 146 8.68 -23.42 -6.87
N LEU A 147 9.44 -22.33 -6.65
CA LEU A 147 10.43 -21.87 -7.63
C LEU A 147 11.52 -22.92 -7.86
N ASP A 148 12.01 -23.56 -6.80
CA ASP A 148 13.02 -24.61 -6.90
C ASP A 148 12.52 -25.81 -7.74
N GLY A 149 11.26 -26.20 -7.58
CA GLY A 149 10.61 -27.21 -8.43
C GLY A 149 10.49 -26.80 -9.90
N CYS A 150 10.40 -25.50 -10.18
CA CYS A 150 10.27 -24.98 -11.54
C CYS A 150 11.60 -24.87 -12.30
N LYS A 151 12.76 -25.00 -11.64
CA LYS A 151 14.10 -24.88 -12.29
C LYS A 151 14.30 -25.81 -13.48
N PHE A 152 13.63 -26.96 -13.47
CA PHE A 152 13.74 -27.99 -14.50
C PHE A 152 12.79 -27.80 -15.70
N LEU A 153 11.96 -26.75 -15.71
CA LEU A 153 11.01 -26.46 -16.79
C LEU A 153 11.70 -25.70 -17.92
N VAL A 154 12.71 -26.33 -18.55
CA VAL A 154 13.56 -25.72 -19.59
C VAL A 154 13.71 -26.64 -20.81
N GLY A 155 14.07 -26.08 -21.96
CA GLY A 155 14.24 -26.89 -23.18
C GLY A 155 12.93 -27.56 -23.62
N GLY A 156 12.89 -28.89 -23.76
CA GLY A 156 11.74 -29.59 -24.31
C GLY A 156 10.44 -29.46 -23.48
N ASN A 157 10.55 -29.33 -22.16
CA ASN A 157 9.42 -29.07 -21.26
C ASN A 157 9.39 -27.61 -20.78
N LEU A 158 9.93 -26.67 -21.57
CA LEU A 158 9.92 -25.24 -21.23
C LEU A 158 8.50 -24.78 -20.90
N SER A 159 8.37 -24.17 -19.72
CA SER A 159 7.12 -23.58 -19.24
C SER A 159 7.34 -22.14 -18.84
N LEU A 160 6.28 -21.33 -18.89
CA LEU A 160 6.29 -19.98 -18.33
C LEU A 160 5.73 -20.01 -16.92
N ILE A 161 6.47 -19.46 -15.96
CA ILE A 161 6.02 -19.35 -14.56
C ILE A 161 5.22 -18.06 -14.43
N LEU A 162 4.00 -18.18 -13.92
CA LEU A 162 3.07 -17.07 -13.72
C LEU A 162 2.74 -16.94 -12.23
N ILE A 163 3.09 -15.79 -11.67
CA ILE A 163 2.78 -15.43 -10.28
C ILE A 163 1.64 -14.42 -10.33
N GLU A 164 0.42 -14.87 -10.04
CA GLU A 164 -0.76 -14.02 -9.87
C GLU A 164 -1.17 -13.89 -8.40
N ASP A 165 -1.08 -14.99 -7.66
CA ASP A 165 -1.24 -15.01 -6.21
C ASP A 165 0.10 -14.74 -5.51
N LEU A 166 0.05 -14.08 -4.35
CA LEU A 166 1.22 -13.83 -3.51
C LEU A 166 1.12 -14.71 -2.27
N PRO A 167 2.26 -15.16 -1.69
CA PRO A 167 2.25 -15.68 -0.33
C PRO A 167 1.80 -14.58 0.66
N ASN A 168 1.67 -14.89 1.94
CA ASN A 168 1.35 -13.89 2.97
C ASN A 168 2.47 -12.85 3.18
N VAL A 169 2.63 -11.93 2.22
CA VAL A 169 3.67 -10.89 2.16
C VAL A 169 3.48 -9.78 3.20
N PHE A 170 2.36 -9.78 3.93
CA PHE A 170 2.15 -8.91 5.09
C PHE A 170 2.90 -9.42 6.33
N HIS A 171 3.32 -10.69 6.32
CA HIS A 171 4.23 -11.23 7.32
C HIS A 171 5.69 -10.95 6.92
N SER A 172 6.46 -10.31 7.80
CA SER A 172 7.82 -9.84 7.51
C SER A 172 8.77 -10.93 7.02
N ASP A 173 8.76 -12.10 7.66
CA ASP A 173 9.67 -13.20 7.31
C ASP A 173 9.29 -13.83 5.97
N THR A 174 8.00 -13.88 5.68
CA THR A 174 7.48 -14.40 4.41
C THR A 174 7.83 -13.47 3.26
N LEU A 175 7.70 -12.15 3.47
CA LEU A 175 8.15 -11.13 2.52
C LEU A 175 9.65 -11.21 2.28
N ALA A 176 10.45 -11.36 3.34
CA ALA A 176 11.90 -11.51 3.22
C ALA A 176 12.27 -12.78 2.42
N SER A 177 11.66 -13.91 2.75
CA SER A 177 11.84 -15.18 2.03
C SER A 177 11.45 -15.06 0.55
N PHE A 178 10.30 -14.46 0.25
CA PHE A 178 9.83 -14.18 -1.11
C PHE A 178 10.84 -13.34 -1.92
N ARG A 179 11.32 -12.24 -1.34
CA ARG A 179 12.33 -11.37 -1.96
C ARG A 179 13.65 -12.11 -2.20
N ILE A 180 14.11 -12.91 -1.25
CA ILE A 180 15.34 -13.73 -1.39
C ILE A 180 15.19 -14.75 -2.52
N ALA A 181 14.08 -15.48 -2.57
CA ALA A 181 13.84 -16.48 -3.60
C ALA A 181 13.82 -15.87 -5.00
N LEU A 182 13.14 -14.72 -5.18
CA LEU A 182 13.17 -13.98 -6.45
C LEU A 182 14.56 -13.43 -6.77
N ARG A 183 15.28 -12.87 -5.80
CA ARG A 183 16.64 -12.36 -5.99
C ARG A 183 17.57 -13.47 -6.49
N ASP A 184 17.55 -14.62 -5.82
CA ASP A 184 18.41 -15.75 -6.17
C ASP A 184 18.05 -16.30 -7.57
N TRP A 185 16.77 -16.28 -7.97
CA TRP A 185 16.33 -16.60 -9.33
C TRP A 185 16.86 -15.59 -10.38
N ILE A 186 16.67 -14.30 -10.11
CA ILE A 186 17.03 -13.20 -11.02
C ILE A 186 18.55 -13.16 -11.23
N PHE A 187 19.34 -13.33 -10.17
CA PHE A 187 20.79 -13.19 -10.21
C PHE A 187 21.57 -14.52 -10.28
N ALA A 188 20.90 -15.66 -10.48
CA ALA A 188 21.60 -16.93 -10.69
C ALA A 188 22.61 -16.86 -11.86
N ASP A 189 23.68 -17.63 -11.80
CA ASP A 189 24.77 -17.56 -12.79
C ASP A 189 24.29 -17.77 -14.23
N LYS A 190 24.86 -17.01 -15.18
CA LYS A 190 24.47 -17.05 -16.62
C LYS A 190 24.50 -18.43 -17.31
N PRO A 191 25.38 -19.41 -17.00
CA PRO A 191 25.29 -20.74 -17.59
C PRO A 191 24.00 -21.49 -17.20
N LEU A 192 23.30 -21.05 -16.15
CA LEU A 192 22.03 -21.63 -15.75
C LEU A 192 20.91 -21.03 -16.60
N THR A 193 20.35 -21.85 -17.49
CA THR A 193 19.08 -21.54 -18.16
C THR A 193 17.95 -21.73 -17.17
N LEU A 194 17.15 -20.68 -16.96
CA LEU A 194 15.96 -20.71 -16.11
C LEU A 194 14.71 -20.40 -16.96
N PRO A 195 13.55 -20.96 -16.60
CA PRO A 195 12.29 -20.60 -17.22
C PRO A 195 11.94 -19.12 -16.99
N PRO A 196 11.20 -18.49 -17.91
CA PRO A 196 10.75 -17.11 -17.76
C PRO A 196 9.71 -16.97 -16.63
N VAL A 197 9.86 -15.96 -15.78
CA VAL A 197 8.90 -15.63 -14.71
C VAL A 197 8.15 -14.35 -15.05
N VAL A 198 6.82 -14.39 -14.93
CA VAL A 198 5.94 -13.22 -15.06
C VAL A 198 5.17 -13.02 -13.76
N LEU A 199 5.34 -11.86 -13.13
CA LEU A 199 4.60 -11.43 -11.94
C LEU A 199 3.50 -10.45 -12.33
N CYS A 200 2.25 -10.81 -12.09
CA CYS A 200 1.09 -9.96 -12.31
C CYS A 200 0.63 -9.34 -10.99
N LEU A 201 0.98 -8.08 -10.73
CA LEU A 201 0.54 -7.37 -9.52
C LEU A 201 -0.65 -6.47 -9.81
N SER A 202 -1.73 -6.63 -9.05
CA SER A 202 -2.78 -5.62 -8.93
C SER A 202 -2.42 -4.66 -7.81
N GLU A 203 -1.98 -3.47 -8.16
CA GLU A 203 -1.52 -2.48 -7.18
C GLU A 203 -2.72 -2.01 -6.33
N VAL A 204 -2.55 -1.98 -5.02
CA VAL A 204 -3.55 -1.50 -4.05
C VAL A 204 -2.90 -0.40 -3.21
N GLU A 205 -3.42 0.81 -3.30
CA GLU A 205 -3.03 1.92 -2.42
C GLU A 205 -4.14 2.09 -1.38
N MET A 206 -3.99 1.49 -0.19
CA MET A 206 -4.90 1.75 0.93
C MET A 206 -4.68 3.19 1.39
N THR A 207 -5.76 3.93 1.32
CA THR A 207 -5.79 5.39 1.43
C THR A 207 -6.49 5.83 2.71
N GLN A 208 -6.75 4.91 3.64
CA GLN A 208 -7.33 5.21 4.95
C GLN A 208 -6.43 4.65 6.05
N SER A 209 -5.94 5.51 6.94
CA SER A 209 -5.70 5.12 8.32
C SER A 209 -7.07 5.10 9.00
N LEU A 210 -7.55 3.93 9.42
CA LEU A 210 -8.83 3.80 10.14
C LEU A 210 -8.84 4.53 11.50
N GLU A 211 -7.67 4.95 11.99
CA GLU A 211 -7.53 5.70 13.24
C GLU A 211 -7.14 7.17 12.98
N PRO A 212 -7.92 8.15 13.48
CA PRO A 212 -7.52 9.54 13.53
C PRO A 212 -6.18 9.69 14.27
N GLY A 213 -5.19 10.34 13.65
CA GLY A 213 -3.89 10.61 14.28
C GLY A 213 -2.77 9.60 13.99
N ARG A 214 -3.06 8.40 13.46
CA ARG A 214 -2.01 7.52 12.93
C ARG A 214 -1.58 7.99 11.54
N LYS A 215 -0.35 8.51 11.45
CA LYS A 215 0.27 8.92 10.17
C LYS A 215 0.40 7.68 9.28
N ALA A 216 -0.33 7.63 8.17
CA ALA A 216 -0.24 6.54 7.20
C ALA A 216 1.21 6.38 6.71
N TYR A 217 1.75 5.16 6.70
CA TYR A 217 3.08 4.85 6.19
C TYR A 217 2.98 4.29 4.76
N TYR A 218 3.94 4.62 3.89
CA TYR A 218 4.06 3.97 2.59
C TYR A 218 4.87 2.66 2.72
N ASN A 219 4.21 1.65 3.28
CA ASN A 219 4.74 0.29 3.49
C ASN A 219 3.80 -0.75 2.85
N ILE A 220 4.18 -2.02 2.88
CA ILE A 220 3.39 -3.09 2.26
C ILE A 220 1.99 -3.26 2.90
N ASP A 221 1.86 -2.99 4.20
CA ASP A 221 0.58 -3.10 4.93
C ASP A 221 -0.46 -2.12 4.41
N ASN A 222 -0.03 -0.90 4.06
CA ASN A 222 -0.92 0.15 3.59
C ASN A 222 -0.92 0.28 2.06
N ASN A 223 0.17 -0.06 1.38
CA ASN A 223 0.31 0.14 -0.05
C ASN A 223 0.99 -1.07 -0.68
N LEU A 224 0.22 -1.94 -1.33
CA LEU A 224 0.75 -3.03 -2.13
C LEU A 224 1.10 -2.51 -3.52
N THR A 225 2.35 -2.09 -3.71
CA THR A 225 2.93 -1.73 -5.01
C THR A 225 4.15 -2.57 -5.30
N VAL A 226 4.68 -2.49 -6.52
CA VAL A 226 5.88 -3.26 -6.88
C VAL A 226 7.07 -2.85 -6.03
N GLU A 227 7.17 -1.57 -5.70
CA GLU A 227 8.23 -1.02 -4.87
C GLU A 227 8.14 -1.56 -3.44
N THR A 228 6.95 -1.61 -2.82
CA THR A 228 6.79 -2.18 -1.47
C THR A 228 6.91 -3.70 -1.45
N LEU A 229 6.53 -4.39 -2.54
CA LEU A 229 6.65 -5.84 -2.64
C LEU A 229 8.09 -6.31 -2.87
N LEU A 230 8.76 -5.81 -3.92
CA LEU A 230 10.09 -6.28 -4.32
C LEU A 230 11.24 -5.54 -3.64
N GLY A 231 11.01 -4.31 -3.19
CA GLY A 231 12.07 -3.42 -2.73
C GLY A 231 12.83 -2.75 -3.88
N LYS A 232 13.35 -1.55 -3.62
CA LYS A 232 14.17 -0.74 -4.52
C LYS A 232 15.47 -1.44 -4.87
N ASP A 233 16.11 -2.12 -3.90
CA ASP A 233 17.39 -2.77 -4.16
C ASP A 233 17.28 -3.83 -5.27
N LEU A 234 16.29 -4.73 -5.17
CA LEU A 234 16.05 -5.76 -6.17
C LEU A 234 15.59 -5.17 -7.52
N LEU A 235 14.70 -4.18 -7.48
CA LEU A 235 14.19 -3.52 -8.68
C LEU A 235 15.26 -2.75 -9.44
N TYR A 236 16.04 -1.93 -8.74
CA TYR A 236 17.07 -1.08 -9.33
C TYR A 236 18.21 -1.92 -9.88
N SER A 237 18.76 -2.83 -9.07
CA SER A 237 19.84 -3.71 -9.51
C SER A 237 19.43 -4.62 -10.67
N GLY A 238 18.22 -5.19 -10.61
CA GLY A 238 17.69 -6.05 -11.67
C GLY A 238 17.37 -5.29 -12.96
N SER A 239 16.80 -4.08 -12.86
CA SER A 239 16.47 -3.26 -14.03
C SER A 239 17.72 -2.70 -14.71
N ALA A 240 18.71 -2.26 -13.93
CA ALA A 240 19.98 -1.74 -14.45
C ALA A 240 20.76 -2.79 -15.26
N GLN A 241 20.65 -4.07 -14.90
CA GLN A 241 21.25 -5.19 -15.62
C GLN A 241 20.35 -5.76 -16.74
N GLY A 242 19.13 -5.23 -16.91
CA GLY A 242 18.16 -5.74 -17.89
C GLY A 242 17.52 -7.09 -17.53
N LEU A 243 17.74 -7.59 -16.32
CA LEU A 243 17.21 -8.86 -15.80
C LEU A 243 15.75 -8.74 -15.35
N VAL A 244 15.32 -7.54 -14.96
CA VAL A 244 13.94 -7.23 -14.55
C VAL A 244 13.36 -6.19 -15.50
N ARG A 245 12.13 -6.42 -15.97
CA ARG A 245 11.38 -5.46 -16.79
C ARG A 245 10.01 -5.23 -16.20
N ARG A 246 9.59 -3.97 -16.07
CA ARG A 246 8.24 -3.59 -15.61
C ARG A 246 7.42 -3.03 -16.76
N ILE A 247 6.19 -3.48 -16.89
CA ILE A 247 5.17 -2.87 -17.75
C ILE A 247 3.98 -2.44 -16.89
N LYS A 248 3.60 -1.15 -16.99
CA LYS A 248 2.39 -0.62 -16.37
C LYS A 248 1.20 -0.69 -17.32
N PHE A 249 0.13 -1.33 -16.85
CA PHE A 249 -1.19 -1.36 -17.45
C PHE A 249 -2.01 -0.21 -16.86
N LEU A 250 -2.76 0.46 -17.72
CA LEU A 250 -3.70 1.50 -17.34
C LEU A 250 -5.12 0.91 -17.31
N PRO A 251 -6.08 1.58 -16.64
CA PRO A 251 -7.50 1.28 -16.84
C PRO A 251 -7.84 1.20 -18.33
N ILE A 252 -8.69 0.25 -18.70
CA ILE A 252 -8.99 -0.02 -20.10
C ILE A 252 -9.70 1.19 -20.71
N ALA A 253 -9.19 1.68 -21.84
CA ALA A 253 -9.77 2.84 -22.49
C ALA A 253 -11.23 2.57 -22.94
N LYS A 254 -12.08 3.59 -22.82
CA LYS A 254 -13.52 3.54 -23.13
C LYS A 254 -13.81 2.89 -24.49
N THR A 255 -12.98 3.16 -25.50
CA THR A 255 -13.15 2.62 -26.86
C THR A 255 -13.04 1.10 -26.91
N PHE A 256 -12.05 0.52 -26.24
CA PHE A 256 -11.86 -0.94 -26.18
C PHE A 256 -12.94 -1.59 -25.31
N MET A 257 -13.29 -0.97 -24.18
CA MET A 257 -14.40 -1.41 -23.33
C MET A 257 -15.72 -1.51 -24.12
N LYS A 258 -16.11 -0.42 -24.79
CA LYS A 258 -17.34 -0.41 -25.61
C LYS A 258 -17.30 -1.45 -26.71
N LYS A 259 -16.15 -1.65 -27.37
CA LYS A 259 -16.00 -2.67 -28.41
C LYS A 259 -16.30 -4.07 -27.85
N THR A 260 -15.73 -4.41 -26.70
CA THR A 260 -15.92 -5.71 -26.06
C THR A 260 -17.34 -5.90 -25.53
N LEU A 261 -17.92 -4.90 -24.85
CA LEU A 261 -19.29 -4.97 -24.36
C LEU A 261 -20.30 -5.09 -25.49
N ASN A 262 -20.14 -4.33 -26.59
CA ASN A 262 -21.00 -4.45 -27.76
C ASN A 262 -20.88 -5.82 -28.44
N ARG A 263 -19.70 -6.45 -28.44
CA ARG A 263 -19.52 -7.83 -28.91
C ARG A 263 -20.38 -8.80 -28.10
N ILE A 264 -20.36 -8.69 -26.77
CA ILE A 264 -21.17 -9.53 -25.87
C ILE A 264 -22.67 -9.29 -26.10
N VAL A 265 -23.10 -8.03 -26.18
CA VAL A 265 -24.49 -7.67 -26.49
C VAL A 265 -24.94 -8.27 -27.83
N ALA A 266 -24.07 -8.25 -28.84
CA ALA A 266 -24.34 -8.84 -30.15
C ALA A 266 -24.39 -10.38 -30.11
N CYS A 267 -23.70 -11.03 -29.17
CA CYS A 267 -23.85 -12.48 -28.94
C CYS A 267 -25.15 -12.80 -28.18
N GLU A 268 -25.61 -11.89 -27.32
CA GLU A 268 -26.79 -12.04 -26.45
C GLU A 268 -28.05 -11.31 -26.98
N VAL A 269 -28.24 -11.30 -28.31
CA VAL A 269 -29.36 -10.59 -28.97
C VAL A 269 -30.73 -10.96 -28.38
N ARG A 270 -30.92 -12.23 -28.00
CA ARG A 270 -32.18 -12.72 -27.42
C ARG A 270 -32.51 -12.07 -26.08
N VAL A 271 -31.48 -11.66 -25.34
CA VAL A 271 -31.61 -10.95 -24.06
C VAL A 271 -31.81 -9.46 -24.34
N PHE A 272 -30.93 -8.85 -25.15
CA PHE A 272 -30.89 -7.40 -25.31
C PHE A 272 -31.90 -6.79 -26.29
N SER A 273 -32.46 -7.57 -27.21
CA SER A 273 -33.48 -7.12 -28.17
C SER A 273 -34.74 -6.55 -27.51
N LYS A 274 -34.97 -6.85 -26.23
CA LYS A 274 -36.13 -6.40 -25.45
C LYS A 274 -35.92 -5.02 -24.82
N PHE A 275 -34.70 -4.48 -24.82
CA PHE A 275 -34.37 -3.22 -24.16
C PHE A 275 -34.31 -2.05 -25.14
N ASN A 276 -34.61 -0.86 -24.65
CA ASN A 276 -34.43 0.37 -25.41
C ASN A 276 -32.93 0.61 -25.69
N LYS A 277 -32.58 0.83 -26.96
CA LYS A 277 -31.19 1.10 -27.39
C LYS A 277 -30.55 2.30 -26.70
N GLY A 278 -31.32 3.35 -26.40
CA GLY A 278 -30.83 4.54 -25.69
C GLY A 278 -30.39 4.21 -24.27
N THR A 279 -31.21 3.45 -23.52
CA THR A 279 -30.89 3.02 -22.16
C THR A 279 -29.67 2.09 -22.14
N LEU A 280 -29.61 1.12 -23.07
CA LEU A 280 -28.48 0.21 -23.19
C LEU A 280 -27.17 0.95 -23.55
N ASN A 281 -27.24 1.91 -24.47
CA ASN A 281 -26.07 2.72 -24.82
C ASN A 281 -25.62 3.62 -23.66
N GLY A 282 -26.56 4.19 -22.92
CA GLY A 282 -26.26 4.93 -21.69
C GLY A 282 -25.55 4.07 -20.66
N PHE A 283 -26.04 2.84 -20.46
CA PHE A 283 -25.42 1.85 -19.58
C PHE A 283 -24.00 1.48 -20.01
N ILE A 284 -23.81 1.14 -21.30
CA ILE A 284 -22.50 0.79 -21.85
C ILE A 284 -21.51 1.95 -21.72
N ASN A 285 -21.97 3.19 -21.92
CA ASN A 285 -21.14 4.38 -21.74
C ASN A 285 -20.70 4.54 -20.28
N SER A 286 -21.61 4.33 -19.32
CA SER A 286 -21.30 4.35 -17.90
C SER A 286 -20.32 3.25 -17.50
N MET A 287 -20.49 2.01 -17.98
CA MET A 287 -19.56 0.90 -17.69
C MET A 287 -18.19 1.12 -18.32
N ALA A 288 -18.14 1.69 -19.52
CA ALA A 288 -16.89 2.01 -20.20
C ALA A 288 -16.04 3.02 -19.44
N ASP A 289 -16.63 3.80 -18.53
CA ASP A 289 -15.93 4.78 -17.71
C ASP A 289 -15.24 4.16 -16.49
N SER A 290 -15.61 2.92 -16.10
CA SER A 290 -14.99 2.20 -14.98
C SER A 290 -13.54 1.77 -15.25
N GLY A 291 -13.22 1.45 -16.52
CA GLY A 291 -11.91 0.94 -16.92
C GLY A 291 -11.59 -0.50 -16.45
N ASP A 292 -12.53 -1.20 -15.80
CA ASP A 292 -12.44 -2.61 -15.40
C ASP A 292 -13.37 -3.46 -16.27
N ILE A 293 -12.79 -4.33 -17.13
CA ILE A 293 -13.58 -5.19 -18.02
C ILE A 293 -14.31 -6.31 -17.29
N ARG A 294 -13.72 -6.86 -16.23
CA ARG A 294 -14.33 -7.96 -15.48
C ARG A 294 -15.60 -7.47 -14.78
N SER A 295 -15.48 -6.39 -14.02
CA SER A 295 -16.61 -5.77 -13.33
C SER A 295 -17.66 -5.27 -14.32
N SER A 296 -17.24 -4.72 -15.46
CA SER A 296 -18.18 -4.29 -16.52
C SER A 296 -18.95 -5.45 -17.17
N ILE A 297 -18.32 -6.60 -17.39
CA ILE A 297 -19.00 -7.80 -17.93
C ILE A 297 -20.00 -8.35 -16.91
N CYS A 298 -19.60 -8.46 -15.65
CA CYS A 298 -20.49 -8.90 -14.56
C CYS A 298 -21.68 -7.97 -14.40
N ASN A 299 -21.44 -6.65 -14.41
CA ASN A 299 -22.49 -5.64 -14.33
C ASN A 299 -23.41 -5.67 -15.55
N LEU A 300 -22.89 -5.91 -16.76
CA LEU A 300 -23.71 -6.05 -17.95
C LEU A 300 -24.61 -7.30 -17.88
N GLN A 301 -24.07 -8.42 -17.39
CA GLN A 301 -24.86 -9.64 -17.14
C GLN A 301 -25.95 -9.36 -16.09
N PHE A 302 -25.59 -8.75 -14.96
CA PHE A 302 -26.52 -8.42 -13.89
C PHE A 302 -27.63 -7.47 -14.37
N TRP A 303 -27.27 -6.40 -15.08
CA TRP A 303 -28.22 -5.44 -15.64
C TRP A 303 -29.19 -6.08 -16.63
N SER A 304 -28.73 -7.09 -17.39
CA SER A 304 -29.60 -7.83 -18.30
C SER A 304 -30.70 -8.63 -17.57
N LEU A 305 -30.47 -9.00 -16.32
CA LEU A 305 -31.42 -9.71 -15.44
C LEU A 305 -32.28 -8.73 -14.64
N PHE A 306 -31.69 -7.62 -14.19
CA PHE A 306 -32.32 -6.63 -13.31
C PHE A 306 -32.12 -5.19 -13.82
N PRO A 307 -32.76 -4.80 -14.93
CA PRO A 307 -32.53 -3.49 -15.57
C PRO A 307 -32.96 -2.28 -14.73
N GLN A 308 -33.80 -2.51 -13.72
CA GLN A 308 -34.39 -1.49 -12.86
C GLN A 308 -33.56 -1.18 -11.61
N MET A 309 -32.52 -1.98 -11.31
CA MET A 309 -31.69 -1.73 -10.14
C MET A 309 -30.64 -0.65 -10.44
N PRO A 310 -30.38 0.27 -9.49
CA PRO A 310 -29.29 1.22 -9.61
C PRO A 310 -27.96 0.47 -9.71
N LEU A 311 -27.08 1.02 -10.54
CA LEU A 311 -25.74 0.49 -10.76
C LEU A 311 -24.90 0.63 -9.49
N VAL A 312 -24.29 -0.47 -9.06
CA VAL A 312 -23.14 -0.41 -8.15
C VAL A 312 -21.93 -0.11 -9.03
N GLN A 313 -21.60 1.18 -9.20
CA GLN A 313 -20.29 1.57 -9.70
C GLN A 313 -19.31 1.42 -8.53
N GLY A 314 -18.16 0.78 -8.76
CA GLY A 314 -17.07 0.86 -7.80
C GLY A 314 -16.62 2.32 -7.66
N ASP A 315 -16.13 2.69 -6.48
CA ASP A 315 -15.68 4.04 -6.21
C ASP A 315 -14.59 4.44 -7.22
N PRO A 316 -14.75 5.58 -7.92
CA PRO A 316 -13.75 6.02 -8.89
C PRO A 316 -12.45 6.31 -8.14
N GLN A 317 -11.40 5.51 -8.33
CA GLN A 317 -10.10 5.81 -7.71
C GLN A 317 -9.31 6.81 -8.55
N ILE A 318 -8.79 7.84 -7.90
CA ILE A 318 -7.83 8.78 -8.49
C ILE A 318 -6.47 8.63 -7.79
N SER A 319 -5.37 8.57 -8.53
CA SER A 319 -4.04 8.56 -7.91
C SER A 319 -3.70 9.92 -7.28
N LEU A 320 -2.84 9.96 -6.27
CA LEU A 320 -2.41 11.18 -5.57
C LEU A 320 -2.03 12.33 -6.51
N PHE A 321 -1.12 12.11 -7.47
CA PHE A 321 -0.67 13.19 -8.37
C PHE A 321 -1.74 13.67 -9.36
N HIS A 322 -2.67 12.80 -9.75
CA HIS A 322 -3.82 13.23 -10.55
C HIS A 322 -4.79 14.08 -9.71
N ALA A 323 -4.97 13.76 -8.42
CA ALA A 323 -5.73 14.59 -7.50
C ALA A 323 -5.07 15.96 -7.33
N VAL A 324 -3.78 16.00 -7.00
CA VAL A 324 -2.98 17.23 -6.88
C VAL A 324 -3.09 18.07 -8.17
N GLY A 325 -2.90 17.46 -9.34
CA GLY A 325 -2.99 18.16 -10.62
C GLY A 325 -4.36 18.80 -10.86
N LYS A 326 -5.46 18.11 -10.51
CA LYS A 326 -6.82 18.67 -10.62
C LYS A 326 -7.07 19.83 -9.66
N ILE A 327 -6.53 19.78 -8.45
CA ILE A 327 -6.65 20.88 -7.48
C ILE A 327 -5.76 22.07 -7.89
N VAL A 328 -4.58 21.82 -8.45
CA VAL A 328 -3.64 22.88 -8.84
C VAL A 328 -4.07 23.59 -10.13
N HIS A 329 -4.57 22.86 -11.13
CA HIS A 329 -4.84 23.41 -12.48
C HIS A 329 -6.32 23.40 -12.91
N SER A 330 -7.23 22.82 -12.13
CA SER A 330 -8.55 22.38 -12.60
C SER A 330 -8.47 21.27 -13.66
N SER A 331 -9.53 20.48 -13.76
CA SER A 331 -9.67 19.41 -14.74
C SER A 331 -9.96 19.98 -16.13
N SER A 332 -9.16 19.60 -17.13
CA SER A 332 -9.38 19.97 -18.53
C SER A 332 -10.74 19.49 -19.09
N LYS A 333 -11.39 18.52 -18.45
CA LYS A 333 -12.74 18.07 -18.82
C LYS A 333 -13.81 19.16 -18.68
N TYR A 334 -13.54 20.17 -17.86
CA TYR A 334 -14.49 21.24 -17.54
C TYR A 334 -14.05 22.59 -18.09
N GLN A 335 -13.06 22.61 -18.98
CA GLN A 335 -12.49 23.85 -19.53
C GLN A 335 -13.50 24.70 -20.32
N ASP A 336 -14.56 24.08 -20.84
CA ASP A 336 -15.64 24.76 -21.57
C ASP A 336 -16.70 25.38 -20.64
N LEU A 337 -16.62 25.13 -19.33
CA LEU A 337 -17.53 25.69 -18.33
C LEU A 337 -17.00 27.01 -17.76
N ASP A 338 -17.86 27.72 -17.05
CA ASP A 338 -17.42 28.85 -16.23
C ASP A 338 -16.38 28.40 -15.20
N ASP A 339 -15.39 29.25 -14.92
CA ASP A 339 -14.28 28.94 -14.02
C ASP A 339 -14.76 28.45 -12.64
N ASP A 340 -15.82 29.04 -12.09
CA ASP A 340 -16.37 28.65 -10.78
C ASP A 340 -16.94 27.23 -10.83
N GLN A 341 -17.65 26.91 -11.91
CA GLN A 341 -18.24 25.59 -12.13
C GLN A 341 -17.17 24.52 -12.40
N SER A 342 -16.16 24.89 -13.18
CA SER A 342 -15.00 24.07 -13.50
C SER A 342 -14.23 23.68 -12.23
N ASP A 343 -13.95 24.66 -11.37
CA ASP A 343 -13.25 24.42 -10.09
C ASP A 343 -14.10 23.56 -9.16
N ALA A 344 -15.40 23.87 -9.00
CA ALA A 344 -16.30 23.11 -8.14
C ALA A 344 -16.41 21.63 -8.55
N LEU A 345 -16.54 21.33 -9.85
CA LEU A 345 -16.59 19.95 -10.35
C LEU A 345 -15.25 19.24 -10.22
N SER A 346 -14.13 19.94 -10.38
CA SER A 346 -12.79 19.38 -10.19
C SER A 346 -12.54 18.99 -8.74
N ILE A 347 -12.88 19.87 -7.81
CA ILE A 347 -12.81 19.64 -6.36
C ILE A 347 -13.70 18.46 -5.98
N LYS A 348 -14.96 18.46 -6.40
CA LYS A 348 -15.90 17.36 -6.14
C LYS A 348 -15.38 16.03 -6.67
N THR A 349 -14.81 16.02 -7.88
CA THR A 349 -14.24 14.78 -8.44
C THR A 349 -13.08 14.26 -7.61
N VAL A 350 -12.30 15.13 -6.96
CA VAL A 350 -11.23 14.69 -6.06
C VAL A 350 -11.81 14.22 -4.74
N ALA A 351 -12.78 14.95 -4.18
CA ALA A 351 -13.39 14.62 -2.90
C ALA A 351 -14.15 13.28 -2.92
N ASP A 352 -14.86 13.00 -4.02
CA ASP A 352 -15.59 11.75 -4.21
C ASP A 352 -14.67 10.55 -4.53
N ALA A 353 -13.46 10.81 -5.07
CA ALA A 353 -12.58 9.79 -5.65
C ALA A 353 -11.31 9.49 -4.83
N TYR A 354 -10.96 10.36 -3.89
CA TYR A 354 -9.73 10.27 -3.10
C TYR A 354 -10.04 10.20 -1.62
N SER A 355 -9.48 9.20 -0.96
CA SER A 355 -9.75 8.89 0.45
C SER A 355 -8.71 9.46 1.41
N ASN A 356 -7.43 9.57 1.01
CA ASN A 356 -6.33 9.95 1.93
C ASN A 356 -6.10 11.47 1.97
N PHE A 357 -7.05 12.21 2.53
CA PHE A 357 -6.95 13.68 2.56
C PHE A 357 -5.69 14.18 3.27
N SER A 358 -5.26 13.54 4.37
CA SER A 358 -4.02 13.90 5.07
C SER A 358 -2.80 13.85 4.14
N LEU A 359 -2.68 12.79 3.34
CA LEU A 359 -1.61 12.69 2.34
C LEU A 359 -1.79 13.70 1.20
N LEU A 360 -3.03 13.95 0.76
CA LEU A 360 -3.33 14.93 -0.26
C LEU A 360 -2.89 16.35 0.16
N TYR A 361 -3.15 16.76 1.40
CA TYR A 361 -2.74 18.06 1.91
C TYR A 361 -1.23 18.22 1.94
N LEU A 362 -0.51 17.19 2.40
CA LEU A 362 0.95 17.18 2.39
C LEU A 362 1.50 17.21 0.96
N ALA A 363 0.83 16.55 0.01
CA ALA A 363 1.19 16.62 -1.40
C ALA A 363 0.90 17.97 -2.02
N LEU A 364 -0.19 18.63 -1.66
CA LEU A 364 -0.47 20.00 -2.07
C LEU A 364 0.57 20.96 -1.49
N LEU A 365 0.94 20.82 -0.21
CA LEU A 365 1.99 21.63 0.41
C LEU A 365 3.35 21.48 -0.30
N GLU A 366 3.69 20.28 -0.74
CA GLU A 366 4.94 20.01 -1.45
C GLU A 366 4.92 20.55 -2.91
N ASN A 367 3.73 20.58 -3.54
CA ASN A 367 3.59 20.74 -4.99
C ASN A 367 2.81 21.99 -5.45
N TYR A 368 2.23 22.81 -4.57
CA TYR A 368 1.47 24.01 -4.97
C TYR A 368 2.32 24.97 -5.83
N GLN A 369 3.63 24.98 -5.60
CA GLN A 369 4.60 25.79 -6.33
C GLN A 369 4.81 25.37 -7.79
N ILE A 370 4.21 24.28 -8.26
CA ILE A 370 4.35 23.83 -9.66
C ILE A 370 3.71 24.82 -10.65
N VAL A 371 2.72 25.60 -10.21
CA VAL A 371 2.10 26.63 -11.05
C VAL A 371 3.16 27.62 -11.54
N ASN A 372 3.22 27.84 -12.86
CA ASN A 372 4.21 28.68 -13.53
C ASN A 372 5.68 28.35 -13.19
N GLY A 373 5.97 27.14 -12.72
CA GLY A 373 7.32 26.79 -12.26
C GLY A 373 7.77 27.60 -11.04
N GLY A 374 6.85 27.97 -10.15
CA GLY A 374 7.16 28.72 -8.92
C GLY A 374 7.14 30.24 -9.11
N GLU A 375 6.89 30.73 -10.33
CA GLU A 375 6.86 32.15 -10.63
C GLU A 375 5.45 32.75 -10.38
N PHE A 376 5.13 32.95 -9.11
CA PHE A 376 3.92 33.66 -8.68
C PHE A 376 4.15 34.43 -7.37
N ASP A 377 3.17 35.23 -6.98
CA ASP A 377 3.27 36.11 -5.82
C ASP A 377 3.44 35.31 -4.51
N ILE A 378 4.39 35.71 -3.68
CA ILE A 378 4.65 35.09 -2.37
C ILE A 378 3.45 35.25 -1.44
N ASP A 379 2.63 36.29 -1.62
CA ASP A 379 1.40 36.48 -0.85
C ASP A 379 0.40 35.33 -1.13
N ILE A 380 0.33 34.86 -2.38
CA ILE A 380 -0.51 33.71 -2.75
C ILE A 380 0.04 32.43 -2.12
N ALA A 381 1.37 32.26 -2.13
CA ALA A 381 2.02 31.12 -1.47
C ALA A 381 1.72 31.10 0.04
N SER A 382 1.82 32.26 0.72
CA SER A 382 1.48 32.39 2.14
C SER A 382 0.03 31.99 2.39
N CYS A 383 -0.92 32.48 1.60
CA CYS A 383 -2.33 32.13 1.75
C CYS A 383 -2.60 30.62 1.56
N VAL A 384 -1.88 29.96 0.64
CA VAL A 384 -1.98 28.51 0.45
C VAL A 384 -1.46 27.75 1.67
N VAL A 385 -0.29 28.14 2.18
CA VAL A 385 0.32 27.50 3.36
C VAL A 385 -0.55 27.72 4.61
N ASP A 386 -1.04 28.94 4.84
CA ASP A 386 -1.92 29.26 5.95
C ASP A 386 -3.22 28.46 5.89
N ALA A 387 -3.82 28.32 4.70
CA ALA A 387 -5.03 27.52 4.53
C ALA A 387 -4.81 26.05 4.87
N LEU A 388 -3.70 25.46 4.41
CA LEU A 388 -3.34 24.08 4.74
C LEU A 388 -3.02 23.91 6.23
N SER A 389 -2.38 24.91 6.86
CA SER A 389 -2.11 24.91 8.30
C SER A 389 -3.39 25.01 9.12
N ILE A 390 -4.35 25.86 8.73
CA ILE A 390 -5.66 25.93 9.38
C ILE A 390 -6.35 24.58 9.24
N ASN A 391 -6.32 23.99 8.06
CA ASN A 391 -6.95 22.70 7.82
C ASN A 391 -6.42 21.58 8.73
N ASP A 392 -5.10 21.54 8.94
CA ASP A 392 -4.45 20.58 9.85
C ASP A 392 -4.95 20.73 11.30
N THR A 393 -5.33 21.95 11.72
CA THR A 393 -5.88 22.21 13.07
C THR A 393 -7.37 21.89 13.23
N LEU A 394 -8.11 21.58 12.15
CA LEU A 394 -9.56 21.38 12.19
C LEU A 394 -10.00 19.98 12.65
N ASN A 395 -9.09 19.13 13.17
CA ASN A 395 -9.38 17.82 13.77
C ASN A 395 -10.33 16.92 12.95
N ASP A 396 -10.12 16.87 11.62
CA ASP A 396 -10.78 15.92 10.69
C ASP A 396 -12.32 15.90 10.71
N ILE A 397 -12.93 17.05 11.03
CA ILE A 397 -14.37 17.28 10.79
C ILE A 397 -14.66 17.06 9.29
N GLN A 398 -15.80 16.46 8.93
CA GLN A 398 -16.11 16.09 7.54
C GLN A 398 -16.01 17.30 6.58
N GLU A 399 -16.41 18.47 7.03
CA GLU A 399 -16.33 19.75 6.29
C GLU A 399 -14.88 20.24 6.08
N SER A 400 -13.94 19.84 6.94
CA SER A 400 -12.52 20.18 6.78
C SER A 400 -11.89 19.47 5.58
N ARG A 401 -12.43 18.30 5.20
CA ARG A 401 -11.99 17.53 4.03
C ARG A 401 -11.97 18.35 2.74
N GLU A 402 -13.03 19.12 2.53
CA GLU A 402 -13.14 19.96 1.33
C GLU A 402 -12.45 21.31 1.51
N TYR A 403 -12.41 21.86 2.73
CA TYR A 403 -11.83 23.18 2.99
C TYR A 403 -10.40 23.32 2.46
N GLY A 404 -9.51 22.37 2.79
CA GLY A 404 -8.11 22.44 2.38
C GLY A 404 -7.94 22.49 0.85
N ILE A 405 -8.62 21.60 0.13
CA ILE A 405 -8.53 21.54 -1.33
C ILE A 405 -9.21 22.74 -2.01
N MET A 406 -10.33 23.22 -1.46
CA MET A 406 -11.04 24.41 -1.93
C MET A 406 -10.18 25.67 -1.77
N ALA A 407 -9.59 25.87 -0.60
CA ALA A 407 -8.80 27.05 -0.29
C ALA A 407 -7.52 27.10 -1.12
N VAL A 408 -6.86 25.95 -1.35
CA VAL A 408 -5.71 25.86 -2.26
C VAL A 408 -6.13 26.26 -3.67
N ARG A 409 -7.22 25.69 -4.20
CA ARG A 409 -7.70 25.98 -5.55
C ARG A 409 -8.05 27.46 -5.73
N ALA A 410 -8.81 28.02 -4.79
CA ALA A 410 -9.24 29.42 -4.81
C ALA A 410 -8.04 30.39 -4.83
N ASN A 411 -6.99 30.10 -4.07
CA ASN A 411 -5.78 30.92 -4.06
C ASN A 411 -4.98 30.76 -5.36
N LEU A 412 -4.78 29.53 -5.84
CA LEU A 412 -4.01 29.27 -7.07
C LEU A 412 -4.71 29.77 -8.33
N ARG A 413 -6.05 29.88 -8.34
CA ARG A 413 -6.79 30.50 -9.46
C ARG A 413 -6.40 31.97 -9.69
N ARG A 414 -5.96 32.68 -8.65
CA ARG A 414 -5.51 34.08 -8.76
C ARG A 414 -4.21 34.20 -9.57
N VAL A 415 -3.48 33.10 -9.75
CA VAL A 415 -2.24 33.07 -10.52
C VAL A 415 -2.56 33.03 -12.01
N LYS A 416 -2.21 34.10 -12.74
CA LYS A 416 -2.29 34.11 -14.20
C LYS A 416 -1.24 33.15 -14.77
N VAL A 417 -1.68 32.16 -15.54
CA VAL A 417 -0.77 31.19 -16.18
C VAL A 417 0.07 31.92 -17.24
N LYS A 418 1.39 31.98 -17.03
CA LYS A 418 2.34 32.68 -17.92
C LYS A 418 3.20 31.71 -18.72
N THR A 419 3.51 30.56 -18.13
CA THR A 419 4.42 29.57 -18.71
C THR A 419 3.76 28.20 -18.74
N SER A 420 4.01 27.43 -19.80
CA SER A 420 3.64 26.01 -19.86
C SER A 420 4.66 25.12 -19.13
N ARG A 421 5.66 25.71 -18.46
CA ARG A 421 6.70 24.98 -17.74
C ARG A 421 6.19 24.61 -16.36
N THR A 422 6.01 23.32 -16.13
CA THR A 422 5.71 22.74 -14.82
C THR A 422 6.95 22.05 -14.29
N HIS A 423 7.25 22.23 -13.00
CA HIS A 423 8.21 21.36 -12.31
C HIS A 423 7.62 19.95 -12.18
N PRO A 424 8.45 18.89 -12.16
CA PRO A 424 7.98 17.55 -11.83
C PRO A 424 7.34 17.54 -10.44
N MET A 425 6.25 16.79 -10.30
CA MET A 425 5.62 16.56 -9.00
C MET A 425 6.49 15.67 -8.12
N LYS A 426 6.58 16.01 -6.84
CA LYS A 426 7.36 15.32 -5.82
C LYS A 426 6.45 14.62 -4.83
N PHE A 427 6.88 13.46 -4.33
CA PHE A 427 6.20 12.84 -3.21
C PHE A 427 6.44 13.66 -1.92
N PRO A 428 5.45 13.73 -1.01
CA PRO A 428 5.61 14.41 0.26
C PRO A 428 6.80 13.86 1.05
N ARG A 429 7.69 14.75 1.48
CA ARG A 429 8.84 14.37 2.32
C ARG A 429 8.45 13.91 3.74
N HIS A 430 7.17 13.98 4.08
CA HIS A 430 6.66 13.65 5.41
C HIS A 430 7.01 12.23 5.83
N PHE A 431 6.92 11.25 4.93
CA PHE A 431 7.29 9.86 5.23
C PHE A 431 8.76 9.71 5.61
N LYS A 432 9.66 10.37 4.85
CA LYS A 432 11.09 10.42 5.18
C LYS A 432 11.30 11.10 6.54
N THR A 433 10.53 12.13 6.85
CA THR A 433 10.59 12.85 8.13
C THR A 433 10.16 11.96 9.31
N ILE A 434 9.05 11.23 9.18
CA ILE A 434 8.61 10.29 10.21
C ILE A 434 9.64 9.18 10.40
N ARG A 435 10.15 8.58 9.31
CA ARG A 435 11.16 7.53 9.36
C ARG A 435 12.39 7.97 10.16
N GLU A 436 12.93 9.15 9.83
CA GLU A 436 14.07 9.71 10.55
C GLU A 436 13.73 9.99 12.02
N SER A 437 12.53 10.51 12.32
CA SER A 437 12.07 10.76 13.69
C SER A 437 11.95 9.46 14.49
N SER A 438 11.31 8.42 13.95
CA SER A 438 11.12 7.14 14.63
C SER A 438 12.45 6.40 14.83
N ARG A 439 13.42 6.54 13.91
CA ARG A 439 14.78 6.02 14.12
C ARG A 439 15.45 6.72 15.29
N VAL A 440 15.46 8.06 15.31
CA VAL A 440 16.04 8.85 16.42
C VAL A 440 15.37 8.46 17.74
N GLN A 441 14.05 8.27 17.74
CA GLN A 441 13.30 7.85 18.91
C GLN A 441 13.73 6.47 19.40
N ARG A 442 13.85 5.48 18.50
CA ARG A 442 14.34 4.14 18.84
C ARG A 442 15.76 4.18 19.42
N GLU A 443 16.69 4.86 18.76
CA GLU A 443 18.09 4.93 19.23
C GLU A 443 18.21 5.60 20.61
N VAL A 444 17.47 6.70 20.84
CA VAL A 444 17.42 7.34 22.16
C VAL A 444 16.79 6.41 23.20
N SER A 445 15.71 5.71 22.86
CA SER A 445 15.08 4.73 23.74
C SER A 445 16.00 3.55 24.06
N ASP A 446 16.75 3.04 23.08
CA ASP A 446 17.72 1.96 23.27
C ASP A 446 18.89 2.42 24.16
N TYR A 447 19.38 3.64 23.96
CA TYR A 447 20.39 4.22 24.87
C TYR A 447 19.87 4.32 26.30
N VAL A 448 18.63 4.80 26.46
CA VAL A 448 18.01 4.90 27.79
C VAL A 448 17.86 3.51 28.41
N ARG A 449 17.34 2.54 27.65
CA ARG A 449 17.06 1.17 28.09
C ARG A 449 18.31 0.38 28.44
N TYR A 450 19.28 0.32 27.54
CA TYR A 450 20.42 -0.60 27.65
C TYR A 450 21.61 0.02 28.39
N ILE A 451 21.86 1.32 28.19
CA ILE A 451 23.03 2.01 28.76
C ILE A 451 22.70 2.70 30.08
N THR A 452 21.75 3.65 30.06
CA THR A 452 21.49 4.44 31.29
C THR A 452 20.64 3.69 32.31
N ARG A 453 19.75 2.81 31.83
CA ARG A 453 18.73 2.09 32.62
C ARG A 453 17.85 3.01 33.48
N MET A 454 17.71 4.28 33.08
CA MET A 454 16.87 5.26 33.74
C MET A 454 15.47 5.26 33.13
N GLN A 455 14.46 5.63 33.93
CA GLN A 455 13.11 5.88 33.41
C GLN A 455 13.01 7.33 32.95
N LEU A 456 13.32 7.56 31.67
CA LEU A 456 13.24 8.87 31.04
C LEU A 456 12.37 8.78 29.78
N SER A 457 11.43 9.71 29.65
CA SER A 457 10.70 9.87 28.40
C SER A 457 11.65 10.26 27.26
N PHE A 458 11.27 9.97 26.02
CA PHE A 458 12.04 10.36 24.83
C PHE A 458 12.36 11.86 24.84
N ARG A 459 11.40 12.73 25.18
CA ARG A 459 11.62 14.19 25.22
C ARG A 459 12.69 14.58 26.24
N GLN A 460 12.64 14.01 27.44
CA GLN A 460 13.62 14.28 28.50
C GLN A 460 15.02 13.78 28.10
N ALA A 461 15.11 12.52 27.66
CA ALA A 461 16.37 11.92 27.21
C ALA A 461 16.97 12.68 26.02
N ASN A 462 16.16 13.04 25.02
CA ASN A 462 16.62 13.79 23.86
C ASN A 462 17.10 15.21 24.22
N LEU A 463 16.46 15.87 25.20
CA LEU A 463 16.87 17.19 25.68
C LEU A 463 18.19 17.11 26.47
N VAL A 464 18.28 16.19 27.43
CA VAL A 464 19.42 16.06 28.35
C VAL A 464 20.61 15.41 27.66
N TYR A 465 20.39 14.25 27.05
CA TYR A 465 21.46 13.42 26.48
C TYR A 465 21.82 13.79 25.06
N GLY A 466 20.84 14.22 24.26
CA GLY A 466 21.06 14.54 22.84
C GLY A 466 22.16 15.56 22.61
N CYS A 467 22.19 16.66 23.37
CA CYS A 467 23.14 17.74 23.15
C CYS A 467 24.34 17.77 24.12
N LEU A 468 24.18 17.35 25.38
CA LEU A 468 25.22 17.53 26.40
C LEU A 468 26.23 16.38 26.42
N LEU A 469 25.78 15.12 26.34
CA LEU A 469 26.68 13.97 26.37
C LEU A 469 27.75 13.98 25.27
N PRO A 470 27.45 14.34 24.01
CA PRO A 470 28.47 14.42 22.96
C PRO A 470 29.60 15.38 23.34
N ARG A 471 29.27 16.50 24.01
CA ARG A 471 30.27 17.49 24.47
C ARG A 471 31.10 16.96 25.63
N ILE A 472 30.47 16.23 26.55
CA ILE A 472 31.13 15.61 27.70
C ILE A 472 32.06 14.49 27.24
N TYR A 473 31.55 13.52 26.48
CA TYR A 473 32.31 12.34 26.07
C TYR A 473 33.43 12.65 25.08
N ASN A 474 33.26 13.69 24.26
CA ASN A 474 34.37 14.14 23.41
C ASN A 474 35.40 15.03 24.11
N SER A 475 35.13 15.49 25.33
CA SER A 475 36.05 16.36 26.07
C SER A 475 37.38 15.65 26.36
N PHE A 476 38.46 16.43 26.41
CA PHE A 476 39.79 15.91 26.72
C PHE A 476 39.82 15.19 28.08
N LYS A 477 39.16 15.78 29.09
CA LYS A 477 39.10 15.22 30.45
C LYS A 477 38.44 13.84 30.46
N TYR A 478 37.33 13.68 29.75
CA TYR A 478 36.64 12.40 29.68
C TYR A 478 37.48 11.33 28.97
N LYS A 479 38.09 11.68 27.83
CA LYS A 479 38.97 10.77 27.07
C LYS A 479 40.25 10.38 27.82
N LEU A 480 40.73 11.24 28.72
CA LEU A 480 41.88 10.93 29.56
C LEU A 480 41.53 9.87 30.63
N LEU A 481 40.31 9.96 31.19
CA LEU A 481 39.84 9.08 32.26
C LEU A 481 39.35 7.72 31.73
N ASN A 482 38.61 7.72 30.62
CA ASN A 482 37.93 6.53 30.09
C ASN A 482 38.62 5.93 28.85
N GLY A 483 39.75 6.51 28.43
CA GLY A 483 40.44 6.14 27.21
C GLY A 483 39.82 6.78 25.96
N ARG A 484 40.52 6.61 24.83
CA ARG A 484 40.02 7.07 23.53
C ARG A 484 39.11 6.01 22.92
N THR A 485 37.96 6.45 22.46
CA THR A 485 37.01 5.64 21.71
C THR A 485 37.40 5.55 20.23
N ARG A 486 36.84 4.55 19.53
CA ARG A 486 37.12 4.33 18.10
C ARG A 486 36.51 5.44 17.25
N PHE A 487 35.31 5.88 17.60
CA PHE A 487 34.59 6.96 16.94
C PHE A 487 34.38 8.13 17.91
N SER A 488 34.10 9.32 17.37
CA SER A 488 33.60 10.44 18.18
C SER A 488 32.14 10.22 18.55
N TYR A 489 31.71 10.77 19.69
CA TYR A 489 30.28 10.81 20.04
C TYR A 489 29.60 11.98 19.33
N ASN A 490 28.75 11.71 18.37
CA ASN A 490 27.86 12.67 17.73
C ASN A 490 26.62 12.91 18.60
N ARG A 491 25.69 13.75 18.14
CA ARG A 491 24.38 13.87 18.78
C ARG A 491 23.74 12.48 18.89
N LEU A 492 23.22 12.10 20.07
CA LEU A 492 22.47 10.85 20.24
C LEU A 492 21.25 10.83 19.28
N GLY A 493 21.09 9.77 18.49
CA GLY A 493 20.17 9.74 17.35
C GLY A 493 20.79 10.19 16.02
N GLY A 494 22.09 10.47 16.00
CA GLY A 494 22.84 11.01 14.87
C GLY A 494 22.70 12.52 14.66
N SER A 495 23.45 13.03 13.68
CA SER A 495 23.44 14.43 13.27
C SER A 495 22.11 14.88 12.65
N PHE A 496 21.85 16.19 12.65
CA PHE A 496 20.75 16.74 11.85
C PHE A 496 21.07 16.60 10.37
N SER A 497 20.16 15.98 9.62
CA SER A 497 20.28 15.81 8.17
C SER A 497 19.07 16.44 7.49
N PRO A 498 19.25 17.15 6.37
CA PRO A 498 18.14 17.71 5.63
C PRO A 498 17.29 16.59 5.03
N VAL A 499 15.98 16.64 5.25
CA VAL A 499 15.02 15.74 4.58
C VAL A 499 14.52 16.41 3.31
N ILE A 500 14.91 15.85 2.17
CA ILE A 500 14.63 16.42 0.84
C ILE A 500 13.51 15.63 0.16
N ALA A 501 12.56 16.37 -0.42
CA ALA A 501 11.51 15.83 -1.26
C ALA A 501 12.06 15.31 -2.59
N ASP A 502 11.50 14.21 -3.04
CA ASP A 502 12.05 13.40 -4.12
C ASP A 502 10.93 12.95 -5.05
N ASP A 503 11.31 12.60 -6.26
CA ASP A 503 10.41 12.15 -7.31
C ASP A 503 10.07 10.66 -7.10
N GLU A 504 10.88 9.94 -6.32
CA GLU A 504 10.68 8.53 -5.99
C GLU A 504 9.76 8.30 -4.79
N LEU A 505 8.99 7.20 -4.85
CA LEU A 505 8.20 6.69 -3.74
C LEU A 505 9.10 6.41 -2.51
N PRO A 506 8.78 6.96 -1.33
CA PRO A 506 9.48 6.67 -0.09
C PRO A 506 9.02 5.31 0.46
N VAL A 507 9.46 4.23 -0.18
CA VAL A 507 9.18 2.87 0.30
C VAL A 507 10.00 2.59 1.55
N MET A 508 9.32 2.15 2.62
CA MET A 508 10.00 1.59 3.78
C MET A 508 10.18 0.10 3.54
N GLU A 509 11.41 -0.32 3.23
CA GLU A 509 11.68 -1.73 2.93
C GLU A 509 11.94 -2.57 4.17
N ASN A 510 12.58 -1.96 5.17
CA ASN A 510 12.91 -2.51 6.48
C ASN A 510 13.17 -1.38 7.49
N GLU A 511 12.99 -1.66 8.79
CA GLU A 511 13.32 -0.74 9.89
C GLU A 511 14.81 -0.36 9.99
N HIS A 512 15.68 -1.12 9.33
CA HIS A 512 17.16 -1.04 9.37
C HIS A 512 17.78 -0.57 8.05
N GLU A 513 16.98 -0.11 7.10
CA GLU A 513 17.42 0.23 5.74
C GLU A 513 18.53 1.30 5.75
N PHE A 514 19.71 0.89 5.26
CA PHE A 514 21.00 1.60 5.13
C PHE A 514 21.13 2.87 5.96
N ASP A 515 21.64 2.70 7.18
CA ASP A 515 22.16 3.81 7.97
C ASP A 515 23.45 4.32 7.32
N SER A 516 23.30 5.08 6.23
CA SER A 516 24.39 5.70 5.46
C SER A 516 25.09 6.84 6.19
N ARG A 517 24.79 7.02 7.48
CA ARG A 517 25.42 8.01 8.35
C ARG A 517 26.76 7.48 8.84
N GLU A 518 27.65 8.42 9.14
CA GLU A 518 28.96 8.14 9.70
C GLU A 518 28.83 7.27 10.96
N ASP A 519 29.69 6.26 11.08
CA ASP A 519 29.77 5.45 12.29
C ASP A 519 29.98 6.34 13.51
N ASP A 520 29.10 6.19 14.49
CA ASP A 520 29.08 6.96 15.73
C ASP A 520 29.33 6.06 16.94
N GLN A 521 29.96 6.63 17.97
CA GLN A 521 30.29 5.88 19.18
C GLN A 521 29.04 5.51 20.00
N PHE A 522 27.97 6.32 20.03
CA PHE A 522 26.73 5.90 20.73
C PHE A 522 26.14 4.64 20.10
N LYS A 523 26.10 4.58 18.77
CA LYS A 523 25.58 3.42 18.05
C LYS A 523 26.37 2.15 18.36
N ALA A 524 27.70 2.25 18.39
CA ALA A 524 28.56 1.12 18.75
C ALA A 524 28.31 0.65 20.20
N ASP A 525 28.22 1.60 21.14
CA ASP A 525 27.98 1.29 22.56
C ASP A 525 26.60 0.63 22.77
N ILE A 526 25.56 1.11 22.09
CA ILE A 526 24.20 0.55 22.16
C ILE A 526 24.17 -0.87 21.60
N GLN A 527 24.76 -1.08 20.41
CA GLN A 527 24.81 -2.40 19.78
C GLN A 527 25.54 -3.41 20.67
N GLN A 528 26.67 -3.01 21.26
CA GLN A 528 27.41 -3.85 22.19
C GLN A 528 26.56 -4.18 23.43
N ALA A 529 25.88 -3.19 24.03
CA ALA A 529 25.04 -3.41 25.19
C ALA A 529 23.85 -4.35 24.90
N ILE A 530 23.25 -4.26 23.72
CA ILE A 530 22.18 -5.17 23.27
C ILE A 530 22.72 -6.61 23.12
N MET A 531 23.91 -6.78 22.54
CA MET A 531 24.55 -8.09 22.40
C MET A 531 24.92 -8.71 23.76
N GLU A 532 25.37 -7.90 24.70
CA GLU A 532 25.68 -8.35 26.06
C GLU A 532 24.41 -8.73 26.83
N ASP A 533 23.33 -7.94 26.74
CA ASP A 533 22.06 -8.22 27.43
C ASP A 533 21.38 -9.49 26.89
N SER A 534 21.40 -9.69 25.57
CA SER A 534 20.89 -10.90 24.92
C SER A 534 21.72 -12.15 25.23
N ALA A 535 23.03 -12.03 25.46
CA ALA A 535 23.86 -13.14 25.91
C ALA A 535 23.66 -13.52 27.39
N VAL A 536 23.17 -12.59 28.22
CA VAL A 536 22.92 -12.79 29.66
C VAL A 536 21.54 -13.41 29.93
N GLN A 537 20.59 -13.31 28.99
CA GLN A 537 19.28 -13.98 29.05
C GLN A 537 19.18 -15.12 28.01
N PRO A 538 19.76 -16.31 28.24
CA PRO A 538 19.46 -17.47 27.42
C PRO A 538 18.02 -17.96 27.69
N ASP A 539 17.20 -17.96 26.64
CA ASP A 539 15.90 -18.63 26.45
C ASP A 539 15.24 -19.28 27.69
N GLU A 540 14.33 -18.55 28.34
CA GLU A 540 13.20 -19.17 29.08
C GLU A 540 11.81 -18.72 28.57
N ASN A 541 11.72 -17.81 27.59
CA ASN A 541 10.42 -17.26 27.14
C ASN A 541 10.09 -17.45 25.64
N GLN A 542 10.83 -18.28 24.90
CA GLN A 542 10.48 -18.57 23.49
C GLN A 542 9.35 -19.59 23.31
N SER A 543 8.74 -20.13 24.37
CA SER A 543 7.61 -21.09 24.26
C SER A 543 6.21 -20.51 24.43
N ASP A 544 6.05 -19.25 24.86
CA ASP A 544 4.73 -18.76 25.34
C ASP A 544 4.12 -17.62 24.49
N LEU A 545 4.62 -17.37 23.28
CA LEU A 545 3.95 -16.45 22.32
C LEU A 545 3.11 -17.17 21.26
N SER A 546 2.90 -18.47 21.41
CA SER A 546 1.83 -19.20 20.75
C SER A 546 0.78 -19.62 21.78
N ASP A 547 -0.22 -18.78 22.02
CA ASP A 547 -1.62 -19.25 22.08
C ASP A 547 -2.67 -18.13 22.21
N ALA A 548 -3.70 -18.28 21.38
CA ALA A 548 -5.09 -17.83 21.48
C ALA A 548 -5.39 -16.34 21.85
N ILE A 549 -5.62 -15.53 20.81
CA ILE A 549 -6.54 -14.38 20.94
C ILE A 549 -7.96 -14.94 21.04
N SER A 550 -8.47 -14.99 22.27
CA SER A 550 -9.90 -15.19 22.51
C SER A 550 -10.64 -13.89 22.21
N GLU A 551 -11.69 -14.00 21.40
CA GLU A 551 -12.67 -12.93 21.19
C GLU A 551 -13.34 -12.58 22.52
N SER A 552 -13.13 -11.35 23.00
CA SER A 552 -14.14 -10.66 23.79
C SER A 552 -13.89 -9.15 23.82
N GLY A 553 -14.88 -8.41 23.30
CA GLY A 553 -15.37 -7.20 23.93
C GLY A 553 -14.51 -5.94 23.82
N VAL A 554 -14.90 -5.09 22.87
CA VAL A 554 -14.94 -3.61 22.95
C VAL A 554 -14.53 -3.04 24.31
N ASP A 555 -13.41 -2.33 24.34
CA ASP A 555 -13.24 -1.10 25.13
C ASP A 555 -12.16 -0.21 24.51
N THR A 556 -12.37 1.09 24.68
CA THR A 556 -11.86 2.26 23.96
C THR A 556 -10.40 2.61 24.23
N ASP A 557 -9.58 2.74 23.17
CA ASP A 557 -8.19 3.24 23.25
C ASP A 557 -8.07 4.66 22.68
N GLU A 558 -8.62 5.64 23.40
CA GLU A 558 -8.02 6.98 23.48
C GLU A 558 -7.25 7.03 24.82
N ASP A 559 -6.02 7.57 24.81
CA ASP A 559 -5.08 7.74 25.95
C ASP A 559 -3.90 6.75 26.13
N LEU A 560 -3.33 6.20 25.05
CA LEU A 560 -2.10 5.38 25.10
C LEU A 560 -0.79 6.15 24.81
N ASN A 561 -0.70 7.43 25.15
CA ASN A 561 0.57 8.19 25.08
C ASN A 561 1.17 8.60 26.42
N ASP A 562 0.48 8.40 27.55
CA ASP A 562 1.01 8.67 28.90
C ASP A 562 0.76 7.54 29.91
N THR A 563 -0.06 6.52 29.60
CA THR A 563 -0.46 5.45 30.54
C THR A 563 0.40 4.18 30.50
N LEU A 564 1.20 3.97 29.45
CA LEU A 564 2.19 2.88 29.40
C LEU A 564 3.32 3.06 30.42
N ASP A 565 3.54 4.28 30.91
CA ASP A 565 4.53 4.55 31.95
C ASP A 565 4.08 4.04 33.34
N GLU A 566 2.79 4.07 33.70
CA GLU A 566 2.34 3.60 35.02
C GLU A 566 2.23 2.07 35.15
N GLY A 567 1.88 1.37 34.07
CA GLY A 567 1.81 -0.10 34.07
C GLY A 567 3.17 -0.76 34.31
N LEU A 568 4.24 -0.19 33.72
CA LEU A 568 5.62 -0.62 33.92
C LEU A 568 6.16 -0.27 35.31
N ILE A 569 5.66 0.79 35.96
CA ILE A 569 6.07 1.17 37.32
C ILE A 569 5.61 0.13 38.38
N SER A 570 4.52 -0.60 38.12
CA SER A 570 3.99 -1.59 39.06
C SER A 570 4.81 -2.90 39.14
N SER A 571 5.49 -3.28 38.05
CA SER A 571 6.25 -4.54 37.95
C SER A 571 7.66 -4.47 38.57
N PHE A 572 8.14 -3.27 38.94
CA PHE A 572 9.44 -3.07 39.62
C PHE A 572 9.41 -3.28 41.15
N LYS A 573 8.31 -3.75 41.75
CA LYS A 573 8.18 -3.96 43.21
C LYS A 573 8.67 -5.33 43.73
N LYS A 574 9.74 -5.91 43.16
CA LYS A 574 10.45 -7.03 43.81
C LYS A 574 11.95 -6.76 43.88
N PRO A 575 12.54 -6.60 45.08
CA PRO A 575 13.98 -6.53 45.21
C PRO A 575 14.55 -7.95 45.12
N MET A 576 15.20 -8.29 44.01
CA MET A 576 16.08 -9.45 43.91
C MET A 576 17.48 -9.03 44.35
N LEU A 577 17.74 -9.15 45.66
CA LEU A 577 19.07 -9.12 46.25
C LEU A 577 19.87 -10.34 45.79
N ARG A 578 20.88 -10.14 44.93
CA ARG A 578 22.11 -10.96 44.92
C ARG A 578 23.21 -10.33 44.09
N GLY A 579 24.23 -9.80 44.78
CA GLY A 579 25.50 -9.39 44.19
C GLY A 579 26.54 -9.24 45.28
N LYS A 580 27.61 -10.04 45.20
CA LYS A 580 28.68 -10.19 46.20
C LYS A 580 29.36 -8.86 46.53
N VAL A 581 29.48 -8.61 47.84
CA VAL A 581 30.37 -7.62 48.45
C VAL A 581 31.80 -7.85 47.95
N ARG A 582 32.38 -6.86 47.28
CA ARG A 582 33.83 -6.63 47.29
C ARG A 582 34.07 -5.56 48.35
N GLU A 583 34.93 -5.90 49.30
CA GLU A 583 35.32 -5.05 50.43
C GLU A 583 35.83 -3.70 49.94
N ALA A 584 35.29 -2.64 50.54
CA ALA A 584 35.81 -1.29 50.42
C ALA A 584 37.03 -1.18 51.34
N GLU A 585 38.19 -0.84 50.78
CA GLU A 585 39.30 -0.30 51.57
C GLU A 585 38.96 1.16 51.92
N ASP A 586 39.01 1.47 53.22
CA ASP A 586 38.79 2.79 53.80
C ASP A 586 39.72 3.83 53.18
N ILE A 587 39.15 4.81 52.47
CA ILE A 587 39.82 6.08 52.14
C ILE A 587 39.48 7.06 53.26
N SER A 588 40.16 6.91 54.38
CA SER A 588 40.33 7.96 55.38
C SER A 588 41.83 8.15 55.58
N ASP A 589 42.29 9.39 55.45
CA ASP A 589 43.69 9.85 55.49
C ASP A 589 44.32 10.10 54.10
N ASP A 590 43.70 10.99 53.33
CA ASP A 590 44.40 11.71 52.25
C ASP A 590 44.93 13.07 52.79
N PRO A 591 46.24 13.20 53.10
CA PRO A 591 46.82 14.42 53.64
C PRO A 591 46.84 15.59 52.65
N GLU A 592 46.55 15.34 51.36
CA GLU A 592 46.48 16.38 50.33
C GLU A 592 45.16 17.18 50.40
N LEU A 593 44.09 16.54 50.89
CA LEU A 593 42.77 17.13 51.08
C LEU A 593 42.71 18.10 52.28
N ASP A 594 43.38 17.77 53.38
CA ASP A 594 43.50 18.65 54.56
C ASP A 594 44.34 19.90 54.26
N MET A 595 45.36 19.77 53.40
CA MET A 595 46.19 20.90 53.00
C MET A 595 45.41 21.90 52.14
N LEU A 596 44.55 21.42 51.23
CA LEU A 596 43.73 22.27 50.36
C LEU A 596 42.62 23.03 51.13
N VAL A 597 42.06 22.41 52.17
CA VAL A 597 41.11 23.07 53.08
C VAL A 597 41.81 24.13 53.94
N SER A 598 43.02 23.85 54.43
CA SER A 598 43.79 24.79 55.27
C SER A 598 44.24 26.07 54.54
N GLN A 599 44.37 26.01 53.20
CA GLN A 599 44.77 27.14 52.36
C GLN A 599 43.59 27.93 51.78
N GLY A 600 42.35 27.57 52.12
CA GLY A 600 41.14 28.31 51.68
C GLY A 600 40.93 28.31 50.17
N MET A 601 41.40 27.26 49.49
CA MET A 601 41.33 27.12 48.02
C MET A 601 40.19 26.18 47.56
N LEU A 602 39.23 25.88 48.45
CA LEU A 602 38.01 25.11 48.20
C LEU A 602 36.77 25.88 48.63
#